data_AF-A0A842SYT9-F1
#
_entry.id   AF-A0A842SYT9-F1
#
_cell.length_a   1.000
_cell.length_b   1.000
_cell.length_c   1.000
_cell.angle_alpha   90.00
_cell.angle_beta   90.00
_cell.angle_gamma   90.00
#
_symmetry.space_group_name_H-M   'P 1'
#
loop_
_entity.id
_entity.type
_entity.pdbx_description
1 polymer ?
#
loop_
_entity_poly.entity_id
_entity_poly.type
_entity_poly.pdbx_seq_one_letter_code
_entity_poly.pdbx_strand_id
1 'polypeptide(L)'
;MLSIFSKINAFLKNFKNSLSEILFGFILFFLAISGLAIALLLRSSGFDGGTIVFFSVITEILGLVVCYFLFNKKYLTEEPQREKRDKYKK
;
A
#
# COMPACT_ATOMS: atom_id res chain seq x y z
N MET A 1 -1.30 1.76 38.81
CA MET A 1 -0.61 2.61 37.81
C MET A 1 0.00 1.81 36.65
N LEU A 2 0.65 0.67 36.89
CA LEU A 2 1.22 -0.21 35.85
C LEU A 2 0.21 -0.77 34.82
N SER A 3 -1.06 -1.01 35.20
CA SER A 3 -2.06 -1.55 34.26
C SER A 3 -2.52 -0.55 33.20
N ILE A 4 -2.51 0.76 33.51
CA ILE A 4 -2.96 1.83 32.60
C ILE A 4 -1.90 2.08 31.52
N PHE A 5 -0.62 2.15 31.91
CA PHE A 5 0.49 2.26 30.96
C PHE A 5 0.56 1.07 30.01
N SER A 6 0.30 -0.16 30.50
CA SER A 6 0.27 -1.34 29.63
C SER A 6 -0.87 -1.29 28.59
N LYS A 7 -2.04 -0.76 28.96
CA LYS A 7 -3.18 -0.57 28.05
C LYS A 7 -2.91 0.51 27.01
N ILE A 8 -2.30 1.63 27.41
CA ILE A 8 -1.92 2.71 26.49
C ILE A 8 -0.88 2.22 25.49
N ASN A 9 0.11 1.44 25.93
CA ASN A 9 1.14 0.91 25.05
C ASN A 9 0.57 -0.14 24.06
N ALA A 10 -0.38 -0.97 24.51
CA ALA A 10 -1.11 -1.88 23.63
C ALA A 10 -1.99 -1.12 22.61
N PHE A 11 -2.64 -0.03 23.04
CA PHE A 11 -3.45 0.82 22.16
C PHE A 11 -2.60 1.54 21.11
N LEU A 12 -1.44 2.10 21.51
CA LEU A 12 -0.46 2.70 20.60
C LEU A 12 0.08 1.68 19.59
N LYS A 13 0.34 0.45 20.02
CA LYS A 13 0.79 -0.63 19.14
C LYS A 13 -0.27 -1.00 18.11
N ASN A 14 -1.52 -1.13 18.54
CA ASN A 14 -2.66 -1.41 17.63
C ASN A 14 -2.91 -0.25 16.67
N PHE A 15 -2.84 0.99 17.18
CA PHE A 15 -3.01 2.20 16.37
C PHE A 15 -1.92 2.33 15.31
N LYS A 16 -0.65 2.02 15.67
CA LYS A 16 0.47 2.01 14.73
C LYS A 16 0.28 0.97 13.61
N ASN A 17 -0.25 -0.22 13.95
CA ASN A 17 -0.55 -1.25 12.95
C ASN A 17 -1.65 -0.78 11.98
N SER A 18 -2.75 -0.22 12.47
CA SER A 18 -3.81 0.32 11.62
C SER A 18 -3.34 1.52 10.78
N LEU A 19 -2.46 2.37 11.32
CA LEU A 19 -1.89 3.50 10.58
C LEU A 19 -1.01 3.01 9.42
N SER A 20 -0.27 1.91 9.60
CA SER A 20 0.50 1.29 8.52
C SER A 20 -0.39 0.74 7.40
N GLU A 21 -1.58 0.24 7.70
CA GLU A 21 -2.54 -0.22 6.69
C GLU A 21 -3.19 0.94 5.93
N ILE A 22 -3.54 2.01 6.63
CA ILE A 22 -4.07 3.24 6.03
C ILE A 22 -3.03 3.86 5.09
N LEU A 23 -1.76 3.95 5.53
CA LEU A 23 -0.68 4.47 4.71
C LEU A 23 -0.47 3.63 3.45
N PHE A 24 -0.60 2.30 3.56
CA PHE A 24 -0.52 1.40 2.41
C PHE A 24 -1.65 1.65 1.41
N GLY A 25 -2.89 1.79 1.87
CA GLY A 25 -4.03 2.12 1.02
C GLY A 25 -3.87 3.48 0.33
N PHE A 26 -3.32 4.46 1.05
CA PHE A 26 -3.00 5.77 0.49
C PHE A 26 -1.99 5.66 -0.65
N ILE A 27 -0.88 4.93 -0.47
CA ILE A 27 0.12 4.71 -1.51
C ILE A 27 -0.51 4.09 -2.77
N LEU A 28 -1.35 3.06 -2.61
CA LEU A 28 -2.05 2.43 -3.73
C LEU A 28 -2.96 3.40 -4.47
N PHE A 29 -3.67 4.26 -3.74
CA PHE A 29 -4.54 5.27 -4.34
C PHE A 29 -3.74 6.27 -5.20
N PHE A 30 -2.63 6.80 -4.67
CA PHE A 30 -1.75 7.70 -5.44
C PHE A 30 -1.16 7.03 -6.67
N LEU A 31 -0.79 5.75 -6.54
CA LEU A 31 -0.25 4.98 -7.65
C LEU A 31 -1.29 4.80 -8.76
N ALA A 32 -2.55 4.51 -8.40
CA ALA A 32 -3.64 4.34 -9.37
C ALA A 32 -3.99 5.64 -10.12
N ILE A 33 -3.90 6.81 -9.47
CA ILE A 33 -4.18 8.10 -10.13
C ILE A 33 -2.94 8.68 -10.84
N SER A 34 -1.75 8.10 -10.65
CA SER A 34 -0.49 8.66 -11.15
C SER A 34 -0.43 8.75 -12.67
N GLY A 35 -0.93 7.74 -13.38
CA GLY A 35 -1.00 7.73 -14.85
C GLY A 35 -1.87 8.86 -15.39
N LEU A 36 -3.00 9.14 -14.73
CA LEU A 36 -3.89 10.25 -15.05
C LEU A 36 -3.23 11.60 -14.76
N ALA A 37 -2.58 11.74 -13.61
CA ALA A 37 -1.88 12.96 -13.22
C ALA A 37 -0.77 13.32 -14.22
N ILE A 38 0.01 12.33 -14.65
CA ILE A 38 1.06 12.50 -15.67
C ILE A 38 0.46 12.87 -17.01
N ALA A 39 -0.64 12.22 -17.42
CA ALA A 39 -1.31 12.55 -18.67
C ALA A 39 -1.81 14.01 -18.70
N LEU A 40 -2.41 14.48 -17.61
CA LEU A 40 -2.85 15.87 -17.47
C LEU A 40 -1.68 16.85 -17.49
N LEU A 41 -0.58 16.52 -16.82
CA LEU A 41 0.61 17.37 -16.76
C LEU A 41 1.26 17.52 -18.13
N LEU A 42 1.48 16.40 -18.85
CA LEU A 42 2.02 16.44 -20.21
C LEU A 42 1.09 17.14 -21.19
N ARG A 43 -0.23 16.97 -21.03
CA ARG A 43 -1.21 17.67 -21.86
C ARG A 43 -1.16 19.17 -21.63
N SER A 44 -1.03 19.61 -20.36
CA SER A 44 -0.86 21.02 -20.02
C SER A 44 0.44 21.62 -20.56
N SER A 45 1.48 20.81 -20.76
CA SER A 45 2.75 21.24 -21.38
C SER A 45 2.71 21.24 -22.92
N GLY A 46 1.59 20.88 -23.54
CA GLY A 46 1.42 20.93 -25.00
C GLY A 46 1.97 19.73 -25.76
N PHE A 47 2.27 18.61 -25.09
CA PHE A 47 2.70 17.39 -25.77
C PHE A 47 1.58 16.72 -26.58
N ASP A 48 1.98 16.02 -27.65
CA ASP A 48 1.09 15.22 -28.48
C ASP A 48 0.55 14.00 -27.75
N GLY A 49 -0.62 13.53 -28.19
CA GLY A 49 -1.30 12.36 -27.61
C GLY A 49 -0.44 11.09 -27.60
N GLY A 50 0.40 10.88 -28.63
CA GLY A 50 1.30 9.73 -28.69
C GLY A 50 2.34 9.74 -27.57
N THR A 51 2.96 10.90 -27.32
CA THR A 51 3.93 11.07 -26.23
C THR A 51 3.27 10.85 -24.88
N ILE A 52 2.07 11.39 -24.69
CA ILE A 52 1.29 11.20 -23.46
C ILE A 52 1.04 9.71 -23.20
N VAL A 53 0.54 8.98 -24.21
CA VAL A 53 0.27 7.54 -24.08
C VAL A 53 1.54 6.77 -23.74
N PHE A 54 2.67 7.09 -24.41
CA PHE A 54 3.95 6.43 -24.14
C PHE A 54 4.38 6.58 -22.67
N PHE A 55 4.36 7.80 -22.13
CA PHE A 55 4.72 8.05 -20.73
C PHE A 55 3.71 7.47 -19.75
N SER A 56 2.40 7.50 -20.06
CA SER A 56 1.37 6.88 -19.23
C SER A 56 1.55 5.36 -19.14
N VAL A 57 1.86 4.68 -20.25
CA VAL A 57 2.12 3.23 -20.24
C VAL A 57 3.36 2.89 -19.42
N ILE A 58 4.45 3.66 -19.56
CA ILE A 58 5.66 3.46 -18.74
C ILE A 58 5.34 3.62 -17.25
N THR A 59 4.54 4.63 -16.90
CA THR A 59 4.12 4.87 -15.52
C THR A 59 3.31 3.70 -14.97
N GLU A 60 2.36 3.16 -15.74
CA GLU A 60 1.56 2.00 -15.34
C GLU A 60 2.42 0.74 -15.12
N ILE A 61 3.41 0.50 -15.99
CA ILE A 61 4.36 -0.61 -15.83
C ILE A 61 5.13 -0.47 -14.53
N LEU A 62 5.65 0.73 -14.23
CA LEU A 62 6.32 1.00 -12.95
C LEU A 62 5.36 0.83 -11.76
N GLY A 63 4.11 1.27 -11.90
CA GLY A 63 3.06 1.08 -10.91
C GLY A 63 2.79 -0.39 -10.60
N LEU A 64 2.72 -1.23 -11.63
CA LEU A 64 2.56 -2.68 -11.48
C LEU A 64 3.76 -3.32 -10.76
N VAL A 65 4.99 -2.90 -11.08
CA VAL A 65 6.20 -3.37 -10.38
C VAL A 65 6.16 -3.00 -8.90
N VAL A 66 5.81 -1.74 -8.59
CA VAL A 66 5.69 -1.28 -7.19
C VAL A 66 4.59 -2.03 -6.45
N CYS A 67 3.41 -2.21 -7.08
CA CYS A 67 2.33 -3.04 -6.54
C CYS A 67 2.82 -4.46 -6.27
N TYR A 68 3.50 -5.11 -7.20
CA TYR A 68 4.03 -6.46 -7.02
C TYR A 68 4.94 -6.55 -5.79
N PHE A 69 5.88 -5.62 -5.62
CA PHE A 69 6.74 -5.61 -4.42
C PHE A 69 5.96 -5.34 -3.13
N LEU A 70 5.00 -4.41 -3.16
CA LEU A 70 4.16 -4.07 -2.01
C LEU A 70 3.30 -5.26 -1.57
N PHE A 71 2.66 -5.95 -2.52
CA PHE A 71 1.86 -7.14 -2.23
C PHE A 71 2.75 -8.32 -1.82
N ASN A 72 3.89 -8.54 -2.48
CA ASN A 72 4.80 -9.63 -2.14
C ASN A 72 5.37 -9.46 -0.72
N LYS A 73 5.82 -8.25 -0.37
CA LYS A 73 6.34 -7.94 0.97
C LYS A 73 5.29 -8.09 2.07
N LYS A 74 4.03 -7.72 1.79
CA LYS A 74 2.96 -7.68 2.80
C LYS A 74 2.20 -9.01 2.92
N TYR A 75 2.07 -9.78 1.84
CA TYR A 75 1.18 -10.96 1.80
C TYR A 75 1.89 -12.28 1.47
N LEU A 76 3.09 -12.27 0.89
CA LEU A 76 3.82 -13.50 0.53
C LEU A 76 5.00 -13.80 1.46
N THR A 77 5.52 -12.82 2.19
CA THR A 77 6.62 -13.01 3.17
C THR A 77 6.15 -13.27 4.59
N GLU A 78 4.88 -13.00 4.91
CA GLU A 78 4.29 -13.51 6.15
C GLU A 78 3.86 -14.96 5.88
N GLU A 79 4.62 -15.93 6.42
CA GLU A 79 4.10 -17.29 6.58
C GLU A 79 2.66 -17.19 7.11
N PRO A 80 1.71 -17.94 6.55
CA PRO A 80 0.37 -17.92 7.07
C PRO A 80 0.50 -18.28 8.55
N GLN A 81 0.02 -17.40 9.44
CA GLN A 81 -0.27 -17.74 10.84
C GLN A 81 -1.36 -18.81 10.84
N ARG A 82 -1.02 -20.03 10.39
CA ARG A 82 -1.72 -21.26 10.68
C ARG A 82 -1.43 -21.57 12.15
N GLU A 83 -2.50 -21.93 12.85
CA GLU A 83 -2.49 -22.58 14.16
C GLU A 83 -2.11 -21.76 15.41
N LYS A 84 -2.94 -20.77 15.74
CA LYS A 84 -3.28 -20.50 17.16
C LYS A 84 -4.80 -20.54 17.42
N ARG A 85 -5.53 -21.41 16.72
CA ARG A 85 -6.95 -21.72 17.02
C ARG A 85 -7.27 -23.20 17.30
N ASP A 86 -6.29 -24.10 17.32
CA ASP A 86 -6.51 -25.52 17.67
C ASP A 86 -6.11 -25.92 19.09
N LYS A 87 -5.89 -24.95 19.99
CA LYS A 87 -5.69 -25.21 21.43
C LYS A 87 -6.94 -24.96 22.30
N TYR A 88 -8.14 -25.06 21.71
CA TYR A 88 -9.41 -25.05 22.48
C TYR A 88 -10.27 -26.31 22.28
N LYS A 89 -9.76 -27.33 21.58
CA LYS A 89 -10.41 -28.64 21.44
C LYS A 89 -9.38 -29.78 21.42
N LYS A 90 -8.70 -30.02 22.54
CA LYS A 90 -8.32 -31.38 22.93
C LYS A 90 -8.03 -31.45 24.41
#